data_AF-A0A645ECX7-F1
#
_entry.id   AF-A0A645ECX7-F1
#
_cell.length_a   1.000
_cell.length_b   1.000
_cell.length_c   1.000
_cell.angle_alpha   90.00
_cell.angle_beta   90.00
_cell.angle_gamma   90.00
#
_symmetry.space_group_name_H-M   'P 1'
#
loop_
_entity.id
_entity.type
_entity.pdbx_description
1 polymer ?
#
loop_
_entity_poly.entity_id
_entity_poly.type
_entity_poly.pdbx_seq_one_letter_code
_entity_poly.pdbx_strand_id
1 'polypeptide(L)'
;MYKIYAGLREEYSHRGQRVLATRDVRLARRMVRDHKFRGHSPEKTLSMWGNVCVGEDRFIKIFKPEADLLLDTSFSYEICCLAPLVTPLTRELPEDSHFAERLYELAGTFSQCRPLDASLVPETSMLREFLG
;
A
#
# COMPACT_ATOMS: atom_id res chain seq x y z
N MET A 1 -0.22 -20.45 -24.08
CA MET A 1 -0.44 -19.07 -23.60
C MET A 1 0.45 -18.88 -22.39
N TYR A 2 1.27 -17.82 -22.35
CA TYR A 2 2.16 -17.51 -21.22
C TYR A 2 1.41 -16.65 -20.19
N LYS A 3 1.45 -17.02 -18.91
CA LYS A 3 0.69 -16.43 -17.80
C LYS A 3 1.63 -15.72 -16.82
N ILE A 4 1.37 -14.44 -16.57
CA ILE A 4 2.14 -13.63 -15.62
C ILE A 4 1.26 -13.28 -14.41
N TYR A 5 1.79 -13.45 -13.21
CA TYR A 5 1.17 -12.98 -11.97
C TYR A 5 2.04 -11.88 -11.36
N ALA A 6 1.50 -10.66 -11.27
CA ALA A 6 2.17 -9.53 -10.65
C ALA A 6 1.58 -9.23 -9.27
N GLY A 7 2.44 -9.03 -8.27
CA GLY A 7 1.99 -8.65 -6.93
C GLY A 7 3.16 -8.35 -6.00
N LEU A 8 2.90 -7.69 -4.87
CA LEU A 8 3.94 -7.44 -3.89
C LEU A 8 4.31 -8.76 -3.17
N ARG A 9 5.61 -8.96 -2.97
CA ARG A 9 6.15 -10.10 -2.23
C ARG A 9 7.14 -9.75 -1.13
N GLU A 10 7.57 -8.50 -1.06
CA GLU A 10 8.50 -8.06 -0.02
C GLU A 10 7.94 -8.26 1.39
N GLU A 11 8.85 -8.65 2.28
CA GLU A 11 8.59 -8.87 3.69
C GLU A 11 9.44 -7.90 4.50
N TYR A 12 8.77 -7.06 5.28
CA TYR A 12 9.45 -6.12 6.15
C TYR A 12 9.55 -6.74 7.53
N SER A 13 10.78 -6.93 7.99
CA SER A 13 11.08 -7.50 9.30
C SER A 13 11.97 -6.58 10.12
N HIS A 14 11.77 -6.59 11.43
CA HIS A 14 12.63 -5.97 12.40
C HIS A 14 13.01 -7.02 13.44
N ARG A 15 14.32 -7.24 13.65
CA ARG A 15 14.84 -8.24 14.59
C ARG A 15 14.25 -9.66 14.38
N GLY A 16 14.08 -10.06 13.12
CA GLY A 16 13.57 -11.39 12.76
C GLY A 16 12.05 -11.55 12.91
N GLN A 17 11.33 -10.49 13.29
CA GLN A 17 9.86 -10.50 13.35
C GLN A 17 9.29 -9.70 12.19
N ARG A 18 8.26 -10.23 11.53
CA ARG A 18 7.55 -9.49 10.49
C ARG A 18 6.79 -8.33 11.14
N VAL A 19 7.07 -7.12 10.68
CA VAL A 19 6.48 -5.89 11.24
C VAL A 19 5.46 -5.25 10.31
N LEU A 20 5.46 -5.61 9.02
CA LEU A 20 4.50 -5.05 8.07
C LEU A 20 3.89 -6.13 7.19
N ALA A 21 2.57 -6.11 7.08
CA ALA A 21 1.85 -6.96 6.13
C ALA A 21 1.90 -6.34 4.74
N THR A 22 2.07 -7.18 3.71
CA THR A 22 2.01 -6.73 2.31
C THR A 22 0.68 -6.05 1.95
N ARG A 23 -0.42 -6.44 2.61
CA ARG A 23 -1.72 -5.78 2.47
C ARG A 23 -1.69 -4.32 2.93
N ASP A 24 -0.87 -3.98 3.91
CA ASP A 24 -0.76 -2.61 4.45
C ASP A 24 -0.03 -1.69 3.48
N VAL A 25 1.05 -2.18 2.87
CA VAL A 25 1.75 -1.50 1.77
C VAL A 25 0.79 -1.23 0.61
N ARG A 26 -0.02 -2.22 0.23
CA ARG A 26 -0.99 -2.08 -0.85
C ARG A 26 -2.13 -1.12 -0.51
N LEU A 27 -2.61 -1.14 0.72
CA LEU A 27 -3.59 -0.18 1.21
C LEU A 27 -3.01 1.24 1.17
N ALA A 28 -1.78 1.45 1.64
CA ALA A 28 -1.11 2.75 1.58
C ALA A 28 -0.94 3.24 0.15
N ARG A 29 -0.42 2.41 -0.78
CA ARG A 29 -0.35 2.74 -2.22
C ARG A 29 -1.69 3.19 -2.76
N ARG A 30 -2.76 2.43 -2.47
CA ARG A 30 -4.11 2.72 -2.94
C ARG A 30 -4.65 4.02 -2.35
N MET A 31 -4.46 4.22 -1.05
CA MET A 31 -4.96 5.39 -0.34
C MET A 31 -4.31 6.67 -0.83
N VAL A 32 -2.97 6.69 -0.93
CA VAL A 32 -2.23 7.84 -1.46
C VAL A 32 -2.66 8.16 -2.89
N ARG A 33 -2.75 7.14 -3.76
CA ARG A 33 -3.17 7.33 -5.15
C ARG A 33 -4.62 7.79 -5.28
N ASP A 34 -5.55 7.12 -4.60
CA ASP A 34 -6.98 7.42 -4.70
C ASP A 34 -7.27 8.82 -4.10
N HIS A 35 -6.55 9.23 -3.05
CA HIS A 35 -6.60 10.59 -2.51
C HIS A 35 -6.07 11.62 -3.52
N LYS A 36 -4.82 11.45 -3.98
CA LYS A 36 -4.14 12.42 -4.85
C LYS A 36 -4.79 12.58 -6.23
N PHE A 37 -5.26 11.49 -6.85
CA PHE A 37 -5.69 11.51 -8.26
C PHE A 37 -7.20 11.34 -8.45
N ARG A 38 -7.95 10.89 -7.44
CA ARG A 38 -9.38 10.62 -7.55
C ARG A 38 -10.23 11.41 -6.56
N GLY A 39 -9.61 12.22 -5.70
CA GLY A 39 -10.30 13.01 -4.68
C GLY A 39 -11.09 12.14 -3.68
N HIS A 40 -10.69 10.87 -3.51
CA HIS A 40 -11.32 10.00 -2.53
C HIS A 40 -10.84 10.34 -1.12
N SER A 41 -11.76 10.40 -0.16
CA SER A 41 -11.38 10.47 1.25
C SER A 41 -10.69 9.16 1.69
N PRO A 42 -9.83 9.20 2.72
CA PRO A 42 -9.25 8.00 3.31
C PRO A 42 -10.32 7.00 3.76
N GLU A 43 -11.42 7.49 4.34
CA GLU A 43 -12.58 6.70 4.75
C GLU A 43 -13.22 5.95 3.59
N LYS A 44 -13.43 6.60 2.44
CA LYS A 44 -13.97 5.96 1.24
C LYS A 44 -13.07 4.82 0.78
N THR A 45 -11.76 5.00 0.83
CA THR A 45 -10.81 3.94 0.45
C THR A 45 -10.85 2.77 1.42
N LEU A 46 -10.89 3.05 2.72
CA LEU A 46 -10.93 2.04 3.79
C LEU A 46 -12.22 1.21 3.75
N SER A 47 -13.37 1.85 3.50
CA SER A 47 -14.66 1.14 3.41
C SER A 47 -14.72 0.13 2.25
N MET A 48 -14.02 0.41 1.15
CA MET A 48 -13.93 -0.52 0.01
C MET A 48 -12.86 -1.60 0.20
N TRP A 49 -11.87 -1.41 1.07
CA TRP A 49 -10.67 -2.24 1.14
C TRP A 49 -10.94 -3.71 1.45
N GLY A 50 -11.89 -3.98 2.35
CA GLY A 50 -12.29 -5.36 2.69
C GLY A 50 -12.82 -6.11 1.47
N ASN A 51 -13.72 -5.50 0.71
CA ASN A 51 -14.30 -6.08 -0.50
C ASN A 51 -13.23 -6.30 -1.59
N VAL A 52 -12.27 -5.39 -1.71
CA VAL A 52 -11.12 -5.54 -2.61
C VAL A 52 -10.29 -6.77 -2.23
N CYS A 53 -9.98 -6.94 -0.95
CA CYS A 53 -9.23 -8.12 -0.48
C CYS A 53 -9.99 -9.44 -0.73
N VAL A 54 -11.29 -9.47 -0.48
CA VAL A 54 -12.13 -10.66 -0.74
C VAL A 54 -12.18 -10.98 -2.23
N GLY A 55 -12.35 -9.95 -3.08
CA GLY A 55 -12.34 -10.10 -4.53
C GLY A 55 -11.00 -10.65 -5.04
N GLU A 56 -9.89 -10.15 -4.52
CA GLU A 56 -8.56 -10.67 -4.84
C GLU A 56 -8.38 -12.13 -4.43
N ASP A 57 -8.80 -12.49 -3.21
CA ASP A 57 -8.67 -13.86 -2.71
C ASP A 57 -9.48 -14.83 -3.59
N ARG A 58 -10.67 -14.42 -4.01
CA ARG A 58 -11.59 -15.26 -4.80
C ARG A 58 -11.24 -15.34 -6.29
N PHE A 59 -10.78 -14.24 -6.89
CA PHE A 59 -10.69 -14.11 -8.34
C PHE A 59 -9.29 -13.80 -8.88
N ILE A 60 -8.29 -13.57 -8.02
CA ILE A 60 -6.93 -13.23 -8.47
C ILE A 60 -5.91 -14.20 -7.91
N LYS A 61 -5.87 -14.38 -6.58
CA LYS A 61 -4.86 -15.22 -5.92
C LYS A 61 -4.95 -16.70 -6.30
N ILE A 62 -6.16 -17.20 -6.58
CA ILE A 62 -6.36 -18.60 -6.99
C ILE A 62 -5.55 -18.98 -8.23
N PHE A 63 -5.25 -18.01 -9.11
CA PHE A 63 -4.52 -18.24 -10.35
C PHE A 63 -2.99 -18.13 -10.19
N LYS A 64 -2.49 -17.75 -9.00
CA LYS A 64 -1.05 -17.60 -8.74
C LYS A 64 -0.24 -18.89 -9.03
N PRO A 65 -0.70 -20.10 -8.68
CA PRO A 65 0.04 -21.33 -8.96
C PRO A 65 0.10 -21.69 -10.46
N GLU A 66 -0.77 -21.12 -11.28
CA GLU A 66 -0.80 -21.37 -12.72
C GLU A 66 0.12 -20.45 -13.52
N ALA A 67 0.80 -19.50 -12.87
CA ALA A 67 1.61 -18.51 -13.54
C ALA A 67 2.97 -19.08 -13.96
N ASP A 68 3.37 -18.82 -15.20
CA ASP A 68 4.69 -19.13 -15.73
C ASP A 68 5.76 -18.18 -15.16
N LEU A 69 5.34 -16.96 -14.76
CA LEU A 69 6.21 -15.95 -14.15
C LEU A 69 5.50 -15.23 -13.00
N LEU A 70 6.21 -15.12 -11.88
CA LEU A 70 5.81 -14.31 -10.73
C LEU A 70 6.65 -13.03 -10.73
N LEU A 71 6.02 -11.88 -10.97
CA LEU A 71 6.65 -10.57 -10.94
C LEU A 71 6.41 -9.90 -9.58
N ASP A 72 7.48 -9.59 -8.85
CA ASP A 72 7.39 -8.74 -7.67
C ASP A 72 7.36 -7.27 -8.09
N THR A 73 6.38 -6.54 -7.58
CA THR A 73 6.15 -5.12 -7.88
C THR A 73 6.39 -4.21 -6.67
N SER A 74 7.05 -4.74 -5.65
CA SER A 74 7.54 -4.03 -4.47
C SER A 74 8.75 -3.14 -4.79
N PHE A 75 8.96 -2.12 -3.97
CA PHE A 75 10.23 -1.39 -3.93
C PHE A 75 10.68 -1.31 -2.48
N SER A 76 11.87 -1.79 -2.13
CA SER A 76 12.28 -1.93 -0.72
C SER A 76 12.29 -0.61 0.07
N TYR A 77 12.36 0.54 -0.62
CA TYR A 77 12.34 1.88 -0.03
C TYR A 77 10.98 2.60 -0.13
N GLU A 78 9.93 1.94 -0.65
CA GLU A 78 8.64 2.59 -0.88
C GLU A 78 7.96 3.08 0.40
N ILE A 79 8.12 2.35 1.50
CA ILE A 79 7.50 2.72 2.78
C ILE A 79 8.05 4.07 3.24
N CYS A 80 9.35 4.29 3.05
CA CYS A 80 10.00 5.56 3.36
C CYS A 80 9.44 6.71 2.53
N CYS A 81 8.99 6.45 1.29
CA CYS A 81 8.34 7.45 0.43
C CYS A 81 6.86 7.64 0.77
N LEU A 82 6.17 6.57 1.16
CA LEU A 82 4.74 6.56 1.46
C LEU A 82 4.43 7.11 2.85
N ALA A 83 5.30 6.90 3.84
CA ALA A 83 5.12 7.37 5.21
C ALA A 83 4.72 8.86 5.31
N PRO A 84 5.47 9.82 4.70
CA PRO A 84 5.09 11.23 4.76
C PRO A 84 3.78 11.57 4.05
N LEU A 85 3.29 10.68 3.16
CA LEU A 85 2.03 10.86 2.43
C LEU A 85 0.84 10.25 3.18
N VAL A 86 1.05 9.16 3.94
CA VAL A 86 0.00 8.49 4.72
C VAL A 86 -0.29 9.25 6.02
N THR A 87 0.73 9.78 6.71
CA THR A 87 0.53 10.45 8.00
C THR A 87 -0.48 11.60 7.95
N PRO A 88 -0.45 12.53 6.97
CA PRO A 88 -1.42 13.62 6.90
C PRO A 88 -2.86 13.16 6.72
N LEU A 89 -3.09 12.02 6.05
CA LEU A 89 -4.43 11.47 5.78
C LEU A 89 -5.18 11.09 7.06
N THR A 90 -4.47 10.87 8.16
CA THR A 90 -5.09 10.62 9.47
C THR A 90 -5.93 11.81 9.94
N ARG A 91 -5.58 13.03 9.53
CA ARG A 91 -6.29 14.27 9.90
C ARG A 91 -7.52 14.54 9.05
N GLU A 92 -7.72 13.79 7.98
CA GLU A 92 -8.86 13.92 7.06
C GLU A 92 -10.00 12.95 7.37
N LEU A 93 -9.82 12.08 8.38
CA LEU A 93 -10.90 11.24 8.86
C LEU A 93 -11.86 12.03 9.76
N PRO A 94 -13.17 11.76 9.68
CA PRO A 94 -14.13 12.20 10.70
C PRO A 94 -13.74 11.69 12.09
N GLU A 95 -14.02 12.48 13.13
CA GLU A 95 -13.68 12.14 14.53
C GLU A 95 -14.33 10.83 15.01
N ASP A 96 -15.50 10.50 14.49
CA ASP A 96 -16.29 9.31 14.82
C ASP A 96 -16.13 8.16 13.81
N SER A 97 -15.18 8.26 12.88
CA SER A 97 -14.98 7.25 11.85
C SER A 97 -14.58 5.90 12.44
N HIS A 98 -15.32 4.85 12.09
CA HIS A 98 -15.00 3.46 12.44
C HIS A 98 -13.65 2.98 11.87
N PHE A 99 -13.03 3.73 10.95
CA PHE A 99 -11.74 3.39 10.37
C PHE A 99 -10.56 4.13 11.00
N ALA A 100 -10.80 4.99 12.00
CA ALA A 100 -9.77 5.78 12.66
C ALA A 100 -8.62 4.92 13.23
N GLU A 101 -8.96 3.92 14.05
CA GLU A 101 -7.99 2.98 14.61
C GLU A 101 -7.13 2.35 13.52
N ARG A 102 -7.77 1.85 12.46
CA ARG A 102 -7.07 1.16 11.37
C ARG A 102 -6.11 2.08 10.61
N LEU A 103 -6.48 3.34 10.39
CA LEU A 103 -5.60 4.30 9.73
C LEU A 103 -4.46 4.77 10.65
N TYR A 104 -4.73 4.95 11.94
CA TYR A 104 -3.71 5.31 12.93
C TYR A 104 -2.67 4.19 13.10
N GLU A 105 -3.09 2.94 13.16
CA GLU A 105 -2.18 1.79 13.15
C GLU A 105 -1.29 1.79 11.91
N LEU A 106 -1.89 1.91 10.72
CA LEU A 106 -1.15 1.94 9.46
C LEU A 106 -0.11 3.06 9.44
N ALA A 107 -0.53 4.29 9.77
CA ALA A 107 0.36 5.44 9.83
C ALA A 107 1.45 5.28 10.90
N GLY A 108 1.11 4.71 12.05
CA GLY A 108 2.03 4.42 13.15
C GLY A 108 3.07 3.35 12.82
N THR A 109 2.72 2.33 12.03
CA THR A 109 3.72 1.38 11.52
C THR A 109 4.65 2.04 10.51
N PHE A 110 4.12 2.84 9.59
CA PHE A 110 4.91 3.50 8.55
C PHE A 110 5.84 4.58 9.11
N SER A 111 5.44 5.27 10.19
CA SER A 111 6.26 6.32 10.82
C SER A 111 7.52 5.79 11.50
N GLN A 112 7.65 4.47 11.68
CA GLN A 112 8.88 3.84 12.17
C GLN A 112 9.99 3.84 11.09
N CYS A 113 9.64 4.03 9.82
CA CYS A 113 10.60 4.16 8.73
C CYS A 113 11.07 5.61 8.60
N ARG A 114 12.37 5.78 8.32
CA ARG A 114 12.93 7.10 8.02
C ARG A 114 12.33 7.62 6.71
N PRO A 115 11.69 8.80 6.68
CA PRO A 115 11.15 9.36 5.44
C PRO A 115 12.24 9.54 4.37
N LEU A 116 11.90 9.22 3.14
CA LEU A 116 12.73 9.47 1.95
C LEU A 116 12.10 10.61 1.14
N ASP A 117 12.92 11.54 0.71
CA ASP A 117 12.49 12.60 -0.21
C ASP A 117 12.12 12.00 -1.57
N ALA A 118 10.93 12.35 -2.09
CA ALA A 118 10.44 11.88 -3.38
C ALA A 118 11.33 12.32 -4.56
N SER A 119 12.12 13.39 -4.43
CA SER A 119 13.10 13.82 -5.42
C SER A 119 14.22 12.80 -5.67
N LEU A 120 14.50 11.92 -4.70
CA LEU A 120 15.47 10.83 -4.84
C LEU A 120 14.93 9.65 -5.66
N VAL A 121 13.63 9.60 -5.91
CA VAL A 121 13.00 8.56 -6.73
C VAL A 121 13.22 8.90 -8.20
N PRO A 122 13.79 8.02 -9.04
CA PRO A 122 13.96 8.31 -10.46
C PRO A 122 12.64 8.71 -11.13
N GLU A 123 12.68 9.68 -12.05
CA GLU A 123 11.50 10.15 -12.78
C GLU A 123 10.83 9.04 -13.59
N THR A 124 11.63 8.09 -14.09
CA THR A 124 11.17 6.91 -14.84
C THR A 124 10.74 5.74 -13.94
N SER A 125 10.80 5.89 -12.62
CA SER A 125 10.40 4.84 -11.69
C SER A 125 8.88 4.63 -11.69
N MET A 126 8.43 3.38 -11.77
CA MET A 126 7.01 3.02 -11.61
C MET A 126 6.43 3.48 -10.26
N LEU A 127 7.26 3.66 -9.23
CA LEU A 127 6.81 4.16 -7.93
C LEU A 127 6.20 5.59 -8.04
N ARG A 128 6.58 6.36 -9.06
CA ARG A 128 6.03 7.70 -9.34
C ARG A 128 4.52 7.69 -9.59
N GLU A 129 3.94 6.58 -10.06
CA GLU A 129 2.48 6.44 -10.20
C GLU A 129 1.73 6.72 -8.89
N PHE A 130 2.34 6.40 -7.75
CA PHE A 130 1.74 6.60 -6.43
C PHE A 130 2.14 7.93 -5.81
N LEU A 131 3.38 8.36 -6.01
CA LEU A 131 3.92 9.57 -5.39
C LEU A 131 3.44 10.84 -6.10
N GLY A 132 3.11 10.73 -7.40
CA GLY A 132 2.69 11.76 -8.35
C GLY A 132 3.77 12.73 -8.76
#